data_AF-A0A534VZB1-F1
#
_entry.id   AF-A0A534VZB1-F1
#
_cell.length_a   1.000
_cell.length_b   1.000
_cell.length_c   1.000
_cell.angle_alpha   90.00
_cell.angle_beta   90.00
_cell.angle_gamma   90.00
#
_symmetry.space_group_name_H-M   'P 1'
#
loop_
_entity.id
_entity.type
_entity.pdbx_description
1 polymer ?
#
loop_
_entity_poly.entity_id
_entity_poly.type
_entity_poly.pdbx_seq_one_letter_code
_entity_poly.pdbx_strand_id
1 'polypeptide(L)'
;MAKNVVLNDPLPTLGNLSSWSITSDPSGRCTLVANTLNCLFGDLANGQTRTVTVATTAAGGADPTACPGNQKLNNTATVTSTGLQPKSDTGDYLCTPGSFTVTKTPKNEIYKIGDNVNFTITVASTGPGVAKNVVLNDPLPTLGNMNSWSIASGPTGGSCSIVANTLSCVFGDLANGQTRVVTVATTTTGGADLTACPGNQKLNNTATVTATGLPPKSDTGDYLCTPPPTMCRGVGLCRIDIATGTGAPTTFCNAALGQACNLPLAIAEVAKTNTTSSATTRTISVHGVCRGDPVLIKGLFNLVIQGEAPSDTTHNGCSNDKGPLPGDLKSEVSRKDPPFNAPTGSNGEVIKLVSSNRVTIKYLNIRDGRFPLTAPDQKAQLADDGVDIKTSTASRAFCNCIENNEEGLDVDGGTCNQVDQNLVRKNEDGIRASAGAKWIRYSNNTSENNDLAQTDTASDLAGRHNGLMLTESATSNNFVGNVAKNDAAIRSDDGLKFYGANGNCASDNDITKFGKTSNPSPSSDDTWGCEIFNSSNNKVFRNRFSGNITLNGAPADFCKLVSGTGNCGDSIPGTAACNVTTCPPLFPSDSTGSTPCTVEPLR
;
A
#
# COMPACT_ATOMS: atom_id res chain seq x y z
N MET A 1 46.08 -57.70 51.41
CA MET A 1 44.86 -58.23 50.75
C MET A 1 43.69 -57.77 51.58
N ALA A 2 42.71 -57.10 50.98
CA ALA A 2 41.46 -56.74 51.65
C ALA A 2 40.49 -57.93 51.57
N LYS A 3 39.83 -58.26 52.68
CA LYS A 3 38.95 -59.43 52.79
C LYS A 3 37.47 -59.04 52.71
N ASN A 4 36.66 -59.80 51.98
CA ASN A 4 35.22 -59.61 51.82
C ASN A 4 34.85 -58.15 51.47
N VAL A 5 35.43 -57.63 50.39
CA VAL A 5 35.20 -56.26 49.94
C VAL A 5 33.79 -56.14 49.36
N VAL A 6 33.02 -55.18 49.87
CA VAL A 6 31.65 -54.88 49.43
C VAL A 6 31.52 -53.41 49.09
N LEU A 7 31.09 -53.10 47.88
CA LEU A 7 30.69 -51.76 47.46
C LEU A 7 29.18 -51.62 47.61
N ASN A 8 28.75 -50.54 48.27
CA ASN A 8 27.37 -50.12 48.34
C ASN A 8 27.28 -48.65 47.92
N ASP A 9 26.48 -48.38 46.90
CA ASP A 9 26.33 -47.05 46.31
C ASP A 9 24.84 -46.76 46.02
N PRO A 10 24.16 -45.99 46.89
CA PRO A 10 22.81 -45.50 46.63
C PRO A 10 22.85 -44.47 45.50
N LEU A 11 22.41 -44.86 44.31
CA LEU A 11 22.52 -44.02 43.12
C LEU A 11 21.62 -42.79 43.26
N PRO A 12 22.06 -41.62 42.77
CA PRO A 12 21.39 -40.38 43.07
C PRO A 12 20.13 -40.24 42.22
N THR A 13 19.19 -39.44 42.70
CA THR A 13 17.96 -39.12 41.98
C THR A 13 17.83 -37.63 41.76
N LEU A 14 17.31 -37.23 40.59
CA LEU A 14 16.98 -35.84 40.29
C LEU A 14 15.78 -35.78 39.33
N GLY A 15 14.63 -35.38 39.85
CA GLY A 15 13.37 -35.37 39.08
C GLY A 15 13.05 -36.76 38.52
N ASN A 16 12.82 -36.84 37.21
CA ASN A 16 12.61 -38.09 36.49
C ASN A 16 13.83 -39.06 36.48
N LEU A 17 15.03 -38.63 36.86
CA LEU A 17 16.18 -39.52 37.04
C LEU A 17 16.02 -40.38 38.30
N SER A 18 15.20 -41.43 38.23
CA SER A 18 14.84 -42.28 39.37
C SER A 18 15.22 -43.75 39.20
N SER A 19 15.79 -44.10 38.04
CA SER A 19 16.16 -45.47 37.70
C SER A 19 17.48 -45.49 36.94
N TRP A 20 18.27 -46.52 37.25
CA TRP A 20 19.60 -46.75 36.71
C TRP A 20 19.70 -48.19 36.24
N SER A 21 20.70 -48.46 35.41
CA SER A 21 21.04 -49.79 34.93
C SER A 21 22.55 -50.00 34.96
N ILE A 22 22.99 -51.23 35.23
CA ILE A 22 24.40 -51.61 35.11
C ILE A 22 24.69 -51.74 33.61
N THR A 23 25.57 -50.87 33.11
CA THR A 23 26.02 -50.90 31.71
C THR A 23 27.30 -51.69 31.52
N SER A 24 28.07 -51.89 32.60
CA SER A 24 29.26 -52.76 32.61
C SER A 24 29.54 -53.29 34.02
N ASP A 25 29.66 -54.62 34.18
CA ASP A 25 30.19 -55.27 35.38
C ASP A 25 31.05 -56.48 34.99
N PRO A 26 32.35 -56.29 34.74
CA PRO A 26 33.26 -57.37 34.38
C PRO A 26 33.39 -58.47 35.46
N SER A 27 33.02 -58.17 36.71
CA SER A 27 33.10 -59.14 37.80
C SER A 27 31.88 -60.05 37.88
N GLY A 28 30.73 -59.62 37.37
CA GLY A 28 29.44 -60.30 37.49
C GLY A 28 28.96 -60.42 38.93
N ARG A 29 29.39 -59.51 39.81
CA ARG A 29 29.12 -59.55 41.27
C ARG A 29 28.32 -58.35 41.76
N CYS A 30 27.88 -57.48 40.86
CA CYS A 30 27.06 -56.33 41.18
C CYS A 30 25.58 -56.62 40.92
N THR A 31 24.73 -56.12 41.80
CA THR A 31 23.28 -56.09 41.64
C THR A 31 22.78 -54.68 41.89
N LEU A 32 21.71 -54.30 41.20
CA LEU A 32 21.04 -53.04 41.43
C LEU A 32 19.63 -53.33 41.98
N VAL A 33 19.43 -53.05 43.26
CA VAL A 33 18.16 -53.32 43.96
C VAL A 33 17.72 -52.04 44.64
N ALA A 34 16.46 -51.64 44.42
CA ALA A 34 15.89 -50.42 44.99
C ALA A 34 16.81 -49.19 44.83
N ASN A 35 17.32 -48.99 43.61
CA ASN A 35 18.25 -47.90 43.24
C ASN A 35 19.59 -47.87 44.00
N THR A 36 19.97 -48.97 44.66
CA THR A 36 21.25 -49.11 45.34
C THR A 36 22.11 -50.16 44.64
N LEU A 37 23.28 -49.75 44.18
CA LEU A 37 24.27 -50.62 43.57
C LEU A 37 25.03 -51.36 44.67
N ASN A 38 24.90 -52.68 44.68
CA ASN A 38 25.51 -53.56 45.66
C ASN A 38 26.46 -54.52 44.94
N CYS A 39 27.77 -54.41 45.18
CA CYS A 39 28.77 -55.29 44.59
C CYS A 39 29.53 -56.08 45.65
N LEU A 40 29.41 -57.41 45.59
CA LEU A 40 30.13 -58.34 46.48
C LEU A 40 31.48 -58.72 45.86
N PHE A 41 32.43 -57.77 45.84
CA PHE A 41 33.72 -57.98 45.17
C PHE A 41 34.55 -59.12 45.76
N GLY A 42 34.35 -59.45 47.04
CA GLY A 42 35.09 -60.52 47.73
C GLY A 42 36.51 -60.10 48.06
N ASP A 43 37.43 -61.05 48.15
CA ASP A 43 38.83 -60.74 48.49
C ASP A 43 39.56 -60.02 47.35
N LEU A 44 40.31 -58.97 47.68
CA LEU A 44 41.16 -58.21 46.75
C LEU A 44 42.63 -58.34 47.15
N ALA A 45 43.43 -58.95 46.27
CA ALA A 45 44.87 -59.00 46.39
C ALA A 45 45.48 -57.59 46.30
N ASN A 46 46.73 -57.43 46.75
CA ASN A 46 47.41 -56.13 46.66
C ASN A 46 47.51 -55.68 45.19
N GLY A 47 47.05 -54.47 44.88
CA GLY A 47 47.03 -53.91 43.51
C GLY A 47 45.87 -54.39 42.61
N GLN A 48 45.01 -55.31 43.07
CA GLN A 48 43.86 -55.76 42.29
C GLN A 48 42.74 -54.72 42.31
N THR A 49 42.09 -54.50 41.17
CA THR A 49 40.96 -53.56 41.02
C THR A 49 39.67 -54.27 40.59
N ARG A 50 38.53 -53.63 40.87
CA ARG A 50 37.20 -53.98 40.38
C ARG A 50 36.53 -52.71 39.89
N THR A 51 35.80 -52.80 38.80
CA THR A 51 35.10 -51.67 38.18
C THR A 51 33.67 -52.07 37.83
N VAL A 52 32.77 -51.09 37.91
CA VAL A 52 31.38 -51.21 37.52
C VAL A 52 30.94 -49.86 36.96
N THR A 53 30.14 -49.87 35.90
CA THR A 53 29.58 -48.67 35.28
C THR A 53 28.06 -48.77 35.30
N VAL A 54 27.41 -47.68 35.68
CA VAL A 54 25.96 -47.53 35.67
C VAL A 54 25.54 -46.32 34.84
N ALA A 55 24.35 -46.36 34.26
CA ALA A 55 23.75 -45.22 33.55
C ALA A 55 22.26 -45.12 33.86
N THR A 56 21.74 -43.88 33.84
CA THR A 56 20.30 -43.64 33.93
C THR A 56 19.54 -44.28 32.77
N THR A 57 18.34 -44.76 33.04
CA THR A 57 17.41 -45.27 32.02
C THR A 57 16.45 -44.21 31.46
N ALA A 58 16.49 -42.98 31.97
CA ALA A 58 15.65 -41.89 31.51
C ALA A 58 16.14 -41.31 30.16
N ALA A 59 15.41 -41.58 29.08
CA ALA A 59 15.68 -41.01 27.77
C ALA A 59 15.52 -39.47 27.81
N GLY A 60 16.53 -38.73 27.34
CA GLY A 60 16.55 -37.26 27.34
C GLY A 60 17.17 -36.61 28.58
N GLY A 61 17.51 -37.40 29.63
CA GLY A 61 18.14 -36.88 30.85
C GLY A 61 17.13 -36.33 31.86
N ALA A 62 17.60 -35.42 32.73
CA ALA A 62 16.77 -34.80 33.76
C ALA A 62 15.71 -33.86 33.15
N ASP A 63 14.51 -33.84 33.71
CA ASP A 63 13.48 -32.88 33.31
C ASP A 63 13.90 -31.42 33.64
N PRO A 64 13.39 -30.41 32.89
CA PRO A 64 13.75 -29.01 33.11
C PRO A 64 13.43 -28.51 34.52
N THR A 65 12.35 -29.03 35.15
CA THR A 65 11.93 -28.62 36.49
C THR A 65 12.92 -29.02 37.58
N ALA A 66 13.60 -30.16 37.42
CA ALA A 66 14.64 -30.64 38.31
C ALA A 66 16.02 -30.07 37.96
N CYS A 67 16.17 -29.40 36.82
CA CYS A 67 17.41 -28.86 36.30
C CYS A 67 17.37 -27.34 36.08
N PRO A 68 17.28 -26.51 37.14
CA PRO A 68 17.23 -25.05 36.98
C PRO A 68 18.57 -24.39 36.57
N GLY A 69 19.65 -25.16 36.38
CA GLY A 69 20.94 -24.64 35.88
C GLY A 69 22.08 -24.50 36.89
N ASN A 70 21.85 -24.88 38.15
CA ASN A 70 22.84 -24.86 39.22
C ASN A 70 22.77 -26.10 40.13
N GLN A 71 21.89 -27.05 39.81
CA GLN A 71 21.70 -28.25 40.59
C GLN A 71 22.81 -29.25 40.29
N LYS A 72 23.48 -29.70 41.34
CA LYS A 72 24.41 -30.83 41.26
C LYS A 72 23.68 -32.15 41.53
N LEU A 73 23.99 -33.16 40.73
CA LEU A 73 23.65 -34.55 40.99
C LEU A 73 24.86 -35.21 41.65
N ASN A 74 24.90 -35.22 42.98
CA ASN A 74 26.00 -35.79 43.75
C ASN A 74 25.74 -37.28 44.00
N ASN A 75 26.75 -38.12 43.81
CA ASN A 75 26.74 -39.53 44.17
C ASN A 75 27.81 -39.82 45.21
N THR A 76 27.60 -40.80 46.10
CA THR A 76 28.60 -41.22 47.09
C THR A 76 28.64 -42.73 47.20
N ALA A 77 29.72 -43.31 46.68
CA ALA A 77 29.96 -44.75 46.77
C ALA A 77 30.71 -45.06 48.06
N THR A 78 30.30 -46.12 48.77
CA THR A 78 30.96 -46.56 50.02
C THR A 78 31.43 -48.00 49.88
N VAL A 79 32.68 -48.26 50.25
CA VAL A 79 33.28 -49.60 50.26
C VAL A 79 33.62 -50.02 51.69
N THR A 80 33.31 -51.27 52.01
CA THR A 80 33.62 -51.92 53.30
C THR A 80 34.44 -53.18 53.09
N SER A 81 35.15 -53.61 54.13
CA SER A 81 35.88 -54.89 54.14
C SER A 81 36.10 -55.36 55.58
N THR A 82 36.38 -56.65 55.78
CA THR A 82 36.51 -57.23 57.12
C THR A 82 37.70 -56.63 57.85
N GLY A 83 37.45 -56.06 59.04
CA GLY A 83 38.49 -55.53 59.93
C GLY A 83 39.10 -54.18 59.52
N LEU A 84 38.60 -53.54 58.45
CA LEU A 84 39.03 -52.21 58.01
C LEU A 84 37.88 -51.20 58.13
N GLN A 85 38.23 -49.94 58.37
CA GLN A 85 37.25 -48.85 58.36
C GLN A 85 36.68 -48.65 56.96
N PRO A 86 35.37 -48.37 56.83
CA PRO A 86 34.76 -48.01 55.55
C PRO A 86 35.48 -46.83 54.87
N LYS A 87 35.47 -46.83 53.55
CA LYS A 87 35.96 -45.71 52.72
C LYS A 87 34.85 -45.27 51.79
N SER A 88 34.81 -43.99 51.45
CA SER A 88 33.84 -43.43 50.53
C SER A 88 34.49 -42.44 49.59
N ASP A 89 33.91 -42.29 48.40
CA ASP A 89 34.30 -41.27 47.43
C ASP A 89 33.06 -40.69 46.75
N THR A 90 33.17 -39.46 46.26
CA THR A 90 32.06 -38.71 45.66
C THR A 90 32.31 -38.37 44.21
N GLY A 91 31.27 -38.45 43.39
CA GLY A 91 31.27 -37.90 42.03
C GLY A 91 30.04 -37.02 41.81
N ASP A 92 30.14 -36.00 40.95
CA ASP A 92 29.03 -35.10 40.68
C ASP A 92 28.86 -34.78 39.19
N TYR A 93 27.64 -34.39 38.83
CA TYR A 93 27.30 -33.74 37.56
C TYR A 93 26.65 -32.40 37.83
N LEU A 94 27.05 -31.35 37.10
CA LEU A 94 26.35 -30.07 37.10
C LEU A 94 25.29 -30.05 36.00
N CYS A 95 24.06 -29.72 36.38
CA CYS A 95 22.96 -29.62 35.44
C CYS A 95 22.98 -28.27 34.70
N THR A 96 23.15 -28.28 33.37
CA THR A 96 23.18 -27.08 32.50
C THR A 96 22.08 -27.17 31.42
N PRO A 97 20.87 -26.66 31.67
CA PRO A 97 19.78 -26.78 30.73
C PRO A 97 20.02 -25.92 29.49
N GLY A 98 19.63 -26.43 28.33
CA GLY A 98 19.42 -25.60 27.15
C GLY A 98 18.21 -24.67 27.35
N SER A 99 18.19 -23.55 26.64
CA SER A 99 17.03 -22.67 26.54
C SER A 99 17.11 -21.94 25.21
N PHE A 100 15.96 -21.54 24.66
CA PHE A 100 15.89 -20.74 23.45
C PHE A 100 14.84 -19.64 23.59
N THR A 101 14.85 -18.66 22.71
CA THR A 101 13.78 -17.68 22.52
C THR A 101 13.38 -17.66 21.05
N VAL A 102 12.16 -17.21 20.78
CA VAL A 102 11.69 -16.90 19.43
C VAL A 102 11.15 -15.49 19.43
N THR A 103 11.52 -14.70 18.43
CA THR A 103 10.92 -13.40 18.16
C THR A 103 10.46 -13.35 16.72
N LYS A 104 9.29 -12.77 16.50
CA LYS A 104 8.67 -12.62 15.19
C LYS A 104 8.22 -11.19 15.00
N THR A 105 8.66 -10.59 13.91
CA THR A 105 8.36 -9.20 13.53
C THR A 105 7.69 -9.18 12.16
N PRO A 106 6.87 -8.14 11.87
CA PRO A 106 6.64 -6.97 12.71
C PRO A 106 5.56 -7.15 13.78
N LYS A 107 5.38 -6.11 14.61
CA LYS A 107 4.36 -6.03 15.68
C LYS A 107 3.46 -4.82 15.42
N ASN A 108 2.22 -5.08 15.03
CA ASN A 108 1.17 -4.11 14.69
C ASN A 108 1.57 -3.16 13.55
N GLU A 109 2.27 -3.69 12.54
CA GLU A 109 2.62 -2.90 11.36
C GLU A 109 1.42 -2.65 10.47
N ILE A 110 1.42 -1.58 9.68
CA ILE A 110 0.31 -1.27 8.79
C ILE A 110 0.59 -1.78 7.37
N TYR A 111 -0.40 -2.37 6.73
CA TYR A 111 -0.37 -2.67 5.29
C TYR A 111 -1.60 -2.09 4.58
N LYS A 112 -1.42 -1.74 3.30
CA LYS A 112 -2.44 -1.18 2.41
C LYS A 112 -2.74 -2.16 1.26
N ILE A 113 -3.79 -1.85 0.52
CA ILE A 113 -4.06 -2.51 -0.78
C ILE A 113 -2.86 -2.25 -1.71
N GLY A 114 -2.37 -3.29 -2.38
CA GLY A 114 -1.19 -3.23 -3.25
C GLY A 114 0.10 -3.75 -2.59
N ASP A 115 0.15 -3.85 -1.26
CA ASP A 115 1.39 -4.17 -0.54
C ASP A 115 1.67 -5.67 -0.49
N ASN A 116 2.94 -6.05 -0.60
CA ASN A 116 3.41 -7.35 -0.11
C ASN A 116 3.75 -7.25 1.38
N VAL A 117 3.51 -8.33 2.13
CA VAL A 117 3.82 -8.41 3.57
C VAL A 117 4.92 -9.44 3.81
N ASN A 118 5.65 -9.29 4.91
CA ASN A 118 6.74 -10.21 5.27
C ASN A 118 6.78 -10.48 6.77
N PHE A 119 7.40 -11.58 7.17
CA PHE A 119 7.73 -11.84 8.56
C PHE A 119 9.19 -12.23 8.70
N THR A 120 9.87 -11.65 9.70
CA THR A 120 11.21 -12.09 10.11
C THR A 120 11.09 -12.82 11.44
N ILE A 121 11.63 -14.04 11.50
CA ILE A 121 11.60 -14.90 12.68
C ILE A 121 13.04 -15.15 13.11
N THR A 122 13.34 -14.86 14.37
CA THR A 122 14.65 -15.08 14.97
C THR A 122 14.53 -16.07 16.12
N VAL A 123 15.35 -17.12 16.08
CA VAL A 123 15.46 -18.13 17.15
C VAL A 123 16.86 -18.07 17.73
N ALA A 124 16.98 -17.82 19.04
CA ALA A 124 18.26 -17.69 19.72
C ALA A 124 18.37 -18.65 20.89
N SER A 125 19.49 -19.34 21.04
CA SER A 125 19.79 -20.15 22.21
C SER A 125 20.29 -19.25 23.35
N THR A 126 19.63 -19.33 24.51
CA THR A 126 19.81 -18.44 25.66
C THR A 126 20.20 -19.17 26.95
N GLY A 127 20.20 -20.51 26.93
CA GLY A 127 20.55 -21.32 28.11
C GLY A 127 22.06 -21.56 28.22
N PRO A 128 22.57 -21.86 29.42
CA PRO A 128 23.98 -22.22 29.61
C PRO A 128 24.36 -23.54 28.92
N GLY A 129 23.39 -24.43 28.65
CA GLY A 129 23.56 -25.67 27.89
C GLY A 129 23.18 -25.54 26.41
N VAL A 130 23.42 -26.61 25.66
CA VAL A 130 23.01 -26.72 24.24
C VAL A 130 21.52 -27.03 24.14
N ALA A 131 20.78 -26.24 23.35
CA ALA A 131 19.41 -26.57 22.98
C ALA A 131 19.45 -27.59 21.83
N LYS A 132 18.92 -28.80 22.05
CA LYS A 132 19.05 -29.91 21.10
C LYS A 132 17.85 -30.05 20.17
N ASN A 133 18.10 -30.43 18.92
CA ASN A 133 17.09 -30.67 17.88
C ASN A 133 16.05 -29.53 17.79
N VAL A 134 16.51 -28.30 17.61
CA VAL A 134 15.65 -27.11 17.52
C VAL A 134 14.92 -27.10 16.18
N VAL A 135 13.59 -27.02 16.22
CA VAL A 135 12.71 -27.00 15.05
C VAL A 135 11.71 -25.85 15.17
N LEU A 136 11.57 -25.06 14.11
CA LEU A 136 10.57 -24.01 13.96
C LEU A 136 9.44 -24.48 13.04
N ASN A 137 8.20 -24.24 13.45
CA ASN A 137 6.99 -24.43 12.65
C ASN A 137 6.14 -23.15 12.71
N ASP A 138 5.73 -22.65 11.54
CA ASP A 138 4.97 -21.42 11.40
C ASP A 138 3.93 -21.58 10.27
N PRO A 139 2.65 -21.81 10.61
CA PRO A 139 1.55 -21.81 9.65
C PRO A 139 1.33 -20.38 9.15
N LEU A 140 1.79 -20.09 7.93
CA LEU A 140 1.71 -18.75 7.37
C LEU A 140 0.24 -18.38 7.12
N PRO A 141 -0.16 -17.14 7.40
CA PRO A 141 -1.56 -16.78 7.34
C PRO A 141 -2.02 -16.66 5.89
N THR A 142 -3.32 -16.87 5.69
CA THR A 142 -4.01 -16.60 4.43
C THR A 142 -5.05 -15.52 4.66
N LEU A 143 -5.06 -14.49 3.82
CA LEU A 143 -6.06 -13.42 3.89
C LEU A 143 -6.32 -12.84 2.50
N GLY A 144 -7.56 -12.96 2.01
CA GLY A 144 -7.91 -12.56 0.64
C GLY A 144 -7.04 -13.25 -0.41
N ASN A 145 -6.45 -12.46 -1.31
CA ASN A 145 -5.52 -12.94 -2.33
C ASN A 145 -4.09 -13.23 -1.81
N MET A 146 -3.76 -12.90 -0.56
CA MET A 146 -2.47 -13.23 0.06
C MET A 146 -2.50 -14.66 0.61
N ASN A 147 -2.29 -15.62 -0.28
CA ASN A 147 -2.33 -17.06 0.04
C ASN A 147 -1.06 -17.83 -0.38
N SER A 148 -0.03 -17.11 -0.84
CA SER A 148 1.22 -17.70 -1.30
C SER A 148 2.41 -16.97 -0.69
N TRP A 149 3.42 -17.74 -0.27
CA TRP A 149 4.60 -17.27 0.45
C TRP A 149 5.87 -17.91 -0.08
N SER A 150 6.98 -17.18 -0.03
CA SER A 150 8.32 -17.68 -0.31
C SER A 150 9.29 -17.34 0.81
N ILE A 151 10.41 -18.09 0.88
CA ILE A 151 11.53 -17.79 1.77
C ILE A 151 12.35 -16.70 1.08
N ALA A 152 12.27 -15.47 1.60
CA ALA A 152 13.01 -14.32 1.10
C ALA A 152 14.48 -14.38 1.53
N SER A 153 14.76 -14.88 2.73
CA SER A 153 16.11 -15.16 3.21
C SER A 153 16.11 -16.39 4.14
N GLY A 154 17.07 -17.29 3.90
CA GLY A 154 17.27 -18.50 4.71
C GLY A 154 18.21 -18.29 5.88
N PRO A 155 18.24 -19.23 6.85
CA PRO A 155 19.14 -19.17 8.00
C PRO A 155 20.60 -19.44 7.62
N THR A 156 21.53 -18.92 8.40
CA THR A 156 22.98 -19.18 8.30
C THR A 156 23.41 -20.58 8.75
N GLY A 157 22.46 -21.51 8.87
CA GLY A 157 22.66 -22.91 9.24
C GLY A 157 21.33 -23.63 9.49
N GLY A 158 21.24 -24.90 9.08
CA GLY A 158 19.99 -25.64 9.01
C GLY A 158 19.27 -25.44 7.68
N SER A 159 18.05 -25.96 7.57
CA SER A 159 17.23 -25.86 6.35
C SER A 159 15.81 -25.42 6.68
N CYS A 160 15.19 -24.70 5.75
CA CYS A 160 13.79 -24.28 5.82
C CYS A 160 13.07 -24.64 4.52
N SER A 161 11.78 -24.98 4.63
CA SER A 161 10.90 -25.23 3.48
C SER A 161 9.49 -24.76 3.79
N ILE A 162 8.75 -24.34 2.76
CA ILE A 162 7.31 -24.04 2.86
C ILE A 162 6.55 -25.14 2.13
N VAL A 163 5.71 -25.88 2.86
CA VAL A 163 4.84 -26.93 2.31
C VAL A 163 3.43 -26.68 2.84
N ALA A 164 2.43 -26.70 1.96
CA ALA A 164 1.04 -26.43 2.31
C ALA A 164 0.86 -25.17 3.19
N ASN A 165 1.52 -24.07 2.80
CA ASN A 165 1.53 -22.79 3.49
C ASN A 165 2.10 -22.79 4.92
N THR A 166 2.85 -23.83 5.30
CA THR A 166 3.53 -23.90 6.60
C THR A 166 5.04 -23.83 6.39
N LEU A 167 5.68 -22.85 7.00
CA LEU A 167 7.14 -22.77 7.09
C LEU A 167 7.62 -23.75 8.16
N SER A 168 8.49 -24.67 7.77
CA SER A 168 9.18 -25.59 8.67
C SER A 168 10.69 -25.42 8.52
N CYS A 169 11.38 -25.20 9.64
CA CYS A 169 12.83 -25.11 9.67
C CYS A 169 13.44 -26.08 10.70
N VAL A 170 14.47 -26.82 10.27
CA VAL A 170 15.25 -27.71 11.14
C VAL A 170 16.62 -27.07 11.36
N PHE A 171 16.85 -26.56 12.56
CA PHE A 171 18.09 -25.86 12.92
C PHE A 171 19.15 -26.79 13.54
N GLY A 172 18.74 -27.96 14.04
CA GLY A 172 19.61 -28.89 14.75
C GLY A 172 19.95 -28.37 16.15
N ASP A 173 21.15 -28.66 16.62
CA ASP A 173 21.61 -28.23 17.94
C ASP A 173 22.10 -26.78 17.91
N LEU A 174 21.66 -25.98 18.89
CA LEU A 174 22.09 -24.59 19.06
C LEU A 174 22.85 -24.42 20.37
N ALA A 175 24.15 -24.16 20.24
CA ALA A 175 24.99 -23.79 21.38
C ALA A 175 24.58 -22.43 21.95
N ASN A 176 24.92 -22.16 23.22
CA ASN A 176 24.60 -20.91 23.90
C ASN A 176 25.06 -19.69 23.06
N GLY A 177 24.17 -18.72 22.86
CA GLY A 177 24.42 -17.50 22.09
C GLY A 177 24.29 -17.66 20.57
N GLN A 178 24.05 -18.86 20.05
CA GLN A 178 23.79 -19.03 18.61
C GLN A 178 22.38 -18.61 18.23
N THR A 179 22.28 -17.99 17.05
CA THR A 179 21.02 -17.49 16.48
C THR A 179 20.77 -18.07 15.09
N ARG A 180 19.49 -18.20 14.73
CA ARG A 180 19.00 -18.50 13.37
C ARG A 180 17.91 -17.49 13.01
N VAL A 181 17.96 -16.98 11.78
CA VAL A 181 17.01 -15.98 11.27
C VAL A 181 16.45 -16.47 9.95
N VAL A 182 15.15 -16.35 9.75
CA VAL A 182 14.49 -16.62 8.48
C VAL A 182 13.49 -15.50 8.19
N THR A 183 13.46 -15.04 6.94
CA THR A 183 12.46 -14.08 6.47
C THR A 183 11.62 -14.71 5.38
N VAL A 184 10.30 -14.59 5.50
CA VAL A 184 9.32 -15.02 4.50
C VAL A 184 8.51 -13.83 4.01
N ALA A 185 8.11 -13.84 2.74
CA ALA A 185 7.31 -12.78 2.13
C ALA A 185 6.21 -13.34 1.23
N THR A 186 5.12 -12.60 1.07
CA THR A 186 4.06 -13.00 0.13
C THR A 186 4.54 -12.88 -1.32
N THR A 187 4.09 -13.79 -2.18
CA THR A 187 4.45 -13.80 -3.62
C THR A 187 3.33 -13.33 -4.55
N THR A 188 2.21 -12.87 -4.00
CA THR A 188 1.06 -12.43 -4.78
C THR A 188 1.43 -11.21 -5.63
N THR A 189 1.26 -11.32 -6.95
CA THR A 189 1.47 -10.23 -7.91
C THR A 189 0.48 -9.11 -7.64
N GLY A 190 0.97 -7.89 -7.43
CA GLY A 190 0.14 -6.72 -7.09
C GLY A 190 -0.25 -6.63 -5.61
N GLY A 191 0.33 -7.46 -4.73
CA GLY A 191 0.14 -7.38 -3.28
C GLY A 191 -1.28 -7.65 -2.79
N ALA A 192 -1.62 -7.11 -1.61
CA ALA A 192 -2.92 -7.28 -0.95
C ALA A 192 -4.08 -6.67 -1.76
N ASP A 193 -5.19 -7.38 -1.92
CA ASP A 193 -6.40 -6.83 -2.53
C ASP A 193 -7.41 -6.29 -1.49
N LEU A 194 -8.55 -5.79 -1.97
CA LEU A 194 -9.63 -5.29 -1.11
C LEU A 194 -10.22 -6.39 -0.21
N THR A 195 -10.25 -7.65 -0.65
CA THR A 195 -10.74 -8.77 0.18
C THR A 195 -9.78 -9.10 1.32
N ALA A 196 -8.48 -8.84 1.12
CA ALA A 196 -7.47 -8.96 2.13
C ALA A 196 -7.44 -7.77 3.10
N CYS A 197 -8.13 -6.66 2.78
CA CYS A 197 -8.15 -5.44 3.57
C CYS A 197 -9.53 -4.75 3.55
N PRO A 198 -10.60 -5.38 4.10
CA PRO A 198 -11.94 -4.78 4.14
C PRO A 198 -12.08 -3.63 5.17
N GLY A 199 -11.02 -3.37 5.95
CA GLY A 199 -10.92 -2.30 6.95
C GLY A 199 -10.76 -2.84 8.38
N ASN A 200 -9.74 -2.36 9.10
CA ASN A 200 -9.41 -2.70 10.49
C ASN A 200 -9.21 -4.20 10.77
N GLN A 201 -8.93 -5.00 9.74
CA GLN A 201 -8.67 -6.43 9.92
C GLN A 201 -7.22 -6.67 10.30
N LYS A 202 -7.02 -7.56 11.28
CA LYS A 202 -5.69 -7.92 11.76
C LYS A 202 -5.23 -9.24 11.10
N LEU A 203 -4.05 -9.20 10.47
CA LEU A 203 -3.36 -10.39 9.99
C LEU A 203 -2.43 -10.87 11.09
N ASN A 204 -2.82 -11.94 11.79
CA ASN A 204 -2.01 -12.55 12.84
C ASN A 204 -1.23 -13.74 12.30
N ASN A 205 0.02 -13.88 12.70
CA ASN A 205 0.82 -15.07 12.45
C ASN A 205 1.57 -15.50 13.71
N THR A 206 1.62 -16.80 13.99
CA THR A 206 2.30 -17.35 15.18
C THR A 206 3.37 -18.36 14.77
N ALA A 207 4.63 -18.04 15.08
CA ALA A 207 5.72 -18.98 14.98
C ALA A 207 5.82 -19.80 16.27
N THR A 208 6.08 -21.11 16.17
CA THR A 208 6.32 -22.00 17.31
C THR A 208 7.63 -22.76 17.15
N VAL A 209 8.47 -22.76 18.19
CA VAL A 209 9.75 -23.46 18.23
C VAL A 209 9.71 -24.56 19.29
N THR A 210 10.26 -25.72 18.95
CA THR A 210 10.39 -26.88 19.82
C THR A 210 11.86 -27.31 19.91
N ALA A 211 12.23 -27.98 21.00
CA ALA A 211 13.53 -28.61 21.18
C ALA A 211 13.39 -29.83 22.11
N THR A 212 14.32 -30.77 22.05
CA THR A 212 14.25 -32.01 22.85
C THR A 212 14.29 -31.70 24.34
N GLY A 213 13.29 -32.18 25.09
CA GLY A 213 13.24 -32.03 26.55
C GLY A 213 12.95 -30.60 27.03
N LEU A 214 12.65 -29.65 26.14
CA LEU A 214 12.33 -28.26 26.49
C LEU A 214 10.88 -27.93 26.11
N PRO A 215 10.20 -27.07 26.89
CA PRO A 215 8.86 -26.63 26.53
C PRO A 215 8.88 -25.81 25.23
N PRO A 216 7.85 -25.92 24.38
CA PRO A 216 7.73 -25.11 23.17
C PRO A 216 7.65 -23.61 23.51
N LYS A 217 8.16 -22.76 22.63
CA LYS A 217 7.97 -21.29 22.72
C LYS A 217 7.38 -20.75 21.44
N SER A 218 6.50 -19.77 21.55
CA SER A 218 5.85 -19.13 20.42
C SER A 218 5.93 -17.62 20.49
N ASP A 219 5.93 -16.96 19.34
CA ASP A 219 5.78 -15.52 19.25
C ASP A 219 4.92 -15.12 18.05
N THR A 220 4.14 -14.05 18.23
CA THR A 220 3.18 -13.57 17.22
C THR A 220 3.74 -12.40 16.42
N GLY A 221 3.76 -12.48 15.10
CA GLY A 221 3.92 -11.32 14.23
C GLY A 221 2.58 -10.89 13.71
N ASP A 222 2.33 -9.61 13.58
CA ASP A 222 1.03 -9.13 13.11
C ASP A 222 1.10 -7.82 12.32
N TYR A 223 0.11 -7.71 11.44
CA TYR A 223 -0.19 -6.51 10.68
C TYR A 223 -1.64 -6.07 10.92
N LEU A 224 -1.89 -4.77 10.83
CA LEU A 224 -3.20 -4.16 10.81
C LEU A 224 -3.46 -3.58 9.42
N CYS A 225 -4.55 -4.02 8.78
CA CYS A 225 -5.07 -3.33 7.61
C CYS A 225 -5.80 -2.08 8.08
N THR A 226 -5.34 -0.91 7.65
CA THR A 226 -6.16 0.30 7.67
C THR A 226 -6.77 0.46 6.29
N PRO A 227 -8.10 0.62 6.15
CA PRO A 227 -8.66 0.92 4.84
C PRO A 227 -8.05 2.24 4.36
N PRO A 228 -7.82 2.42 3.04
CA PRO A 228 -7.49 3.74 2.54
C PRO A 228 -8.57 4.73 3.02
N PRO A 229 -8.20 5.98 3.38
CA PRO A 229 -9.19 7.03 3.63
C PRO A 229 -10.23 7.01 2.51
N THR A 230 -11.52 7.13 2.85
CA THR A 230 -12.57 6.88 1.85
C THR A 230 -12.90 8.09 1.00
N MET A 231 -12.28 9.25 1.29
CA MET A 231 -12.58 10.56 0.71
C MET A 231 -11.32 11.41 0.51
N CYS A 232 -11.29 12.21 -0.55
CA CYS A 232 -10.39 13.35 -0.67
C CYS A 232 -10.76 14.40 0.41
N ARG A 233 -10.05 14.44 1.54
CA ARG A 233 -10.23 15.44 2.60
C ARG A 233 -8.91 15.88 3.20
N GLY A 234 -8.82 17.18 3.47
CA GLY A 234 -7.75 17.77 4.25
C GLY A 234 -7.98 17.65 5.76
N VAL A 235 -7.00 18.10 6.54
CA VAL A 235 -7.04 18.09 8.01
C VAL A 235 -6.47 19.38 8.59
N GLY A 236 -7.04 19.87 9.68
CA GLY A 236 -6.53 21.07 10.37
C GLY A 236 -7.14 22.39 9.87
N LEU A 237 -6.80 23.47 10.55
CA LEU A 237 -7.32 24.82 10.28
C LEU A 237 -6.62 25.44 9.06
N CYS A 238 -7.37 26.23 8.29
CA CYS A 238 -6.84 26.94 7.13
C CYS A 238 -5.69 27.88 7.51
N ARG A 239 -4.56 27.74 6.83
CA ARG A 239 -3.49 28.74 6.75
C ARG A 239 -3.06 28.87 5.30
N ILE A 240 -2.83 30.10 4.86
CA ILE A 240 -2.31 30.36 3.53
C ILE A 240 -1.04 31.19 3.65
N ASP A 241 0.02 30.71 3.01
CA ASP A 241 1.30 31.39 2.90
C ASP A 241 1.53 31.78 1.42
N ILE A 242 2.20 32.92 1.15
CA ILE A 242 2.51 33.36 -0.22
C ILE A 242 4.01 33.66 -0.36
N ALA A 243 4.63 33.14 -1.42
CA ALA A 243 6.03 33.40 -1.79
C ALA A 243 6.13 34.16 -3.13
N THR A 244 7.20 34.94 -3.30
CA THR A 244 7.60 35.54 -4.59
C THR A 244 8.90 34.93 -5.08
N GLY A 245 8.89 34.40 -6.30
CA GLY A 245 10.06 33.76 -6.90
C GLY A 245 10.59 32.63 -6.01
N THR A 246 11.88 32.70 -5.69
CA THR A 246 12.56 31.76 -4.78
C THR A 246 12.59 32.22 -3.32
N GLY A 247 11.90 33.33 -3.00
CA GLY A 247 11.83 33.86 -1.64
C GLY A 247 11.09 32.91 -0.68
N ALA A 248 11.40 33.03 0.61
CA ALA A 248 10.68 32.27 1.64
C ALA A 248 9.18 32.65 1.66
N PRO A 249 8.27 31.69 1.85
CA PRO A 249 6.85 31.97 1.99
C PRO A 249 6.58 32.80 3.25
N THR A 250 5.70 33.79 3.13
CA THR A 250 5.19 34.58 4.27
C THR A 250 3.73 34.24 4.52
N THR A 251 3.33 34.15 5.79
CA THR A 251 1.93 33.91 6.13
C THR A 251 1.06 35.09 5.71
N PHE A 252 0.10 34.80 4.83
CA PHE A 252 -0.89 35.75 4.36
C PHE A 252 -2.11 35.77 5.29
N CYS A 253 -2.61 34.58 5.66
CA CYS A 253 -3.69 34.44 6.65
C CYS A 253 -3.58 33.14 7.43
N ASN A 254 -4.14 33.14 8.65
CA ASN A 254 -4.16 31.98 9.55
C ASN A 254 -5.44 31.96 10.39
N ALA A 255 -6.31 30.99 10.11
CA ALA A 255 -7.57 30.80 10.83
C ALA A 255 -7.37 30.44 12.31
N ALA A 256 -6.22 29.84 12.69
CA ALA A 256 -5.90 29.58 14.10
C ALA A 256 -5.73 30.86 14.92
N LEU A 257 -5.52 32.00 14.26
CA LEU A 257 -5.45 33.34 14.87
C LEU A 257 -6.78 34.10 14.78
N GLY A 258 -7.88 33.44 14.38
CA GLY A 258 -9.18 34.07 14.18
C GLY A 258 -9.28 34.94 12.91
N GLN A 259 -8.32 34.84 11.99
CA GLN A 259 -8.34 35.58 10.73
C GLN A 259 -9.24 34.89 9.69
N ALA A 260 -9.94 35.69 8.87
CA ALA A 260 -10.58 35.17 7.66
C ALA A 260 -9.50 34.61 6.73
N CYS A 261 -9.61 33.34 6.36
CA CYS A 261 -8.59 32.67 5.56
C CYS A 261 -9.22 31.72 4.55
N ASN A 262 -9.07 32.04 3.27
CA ASN A 262 -9.54 31.26 2.14
C ASN A 262 -8.79 31.66 0.86
N LEU A 263 -8.84 30.78 -0.15
CA LEU A 263 -8.09 30.96 -1.39
C LEU A 263 -8.48 32.22 -2.19
N PRO A 264 -9.77 32.62 -2.32
CA PRO A 264 -10.13 33.85 -3.03
C PRO A 264 -9.41 35.11 -2.54
N LEU A 265 -9.20 35.25 -1.22
CA LEU A 265 -8.46 36.37 -0.65
C LEU A 265 -6.99 36.40 -1.10
N ALA A 266 -6.34 35.23 -1.12
CA ALA A 266 -4.95 35.12 -1.56
C ALA A 266 -4.81 35.34 -3.07
N ILE A 267 -5.78 34.90 -3.87
CA ILE A 267 -5.83 35.17 -5.32
C ILE A 267 -5.98 36.67 -5.58
N ALA A 268 -6.87 37.36 -4.84
CA ALA A 268 -7.02 38.80 -4.95
C ALA A 268 -5.73 39.56 -4.61
N GLU A 269 -4.92 39.04 -3.67
CA GLU A 269 -3.60 39.60 -3.36
C GLU A 269 -2.61 39.41 -4.52
N VAL A 270 -2.52 38.20 -5.07
CA VAL A 270 -1.61 37.90 -6.20
C VAL A 270 -2.03 38.64 -7.49
N ALA A 271 -3.33 38.84 -7.69
CA ALA A 271 -3.87 39.56 -8.85
C ALA A 271 -3.40 41.03 -8.94
N LYS A 272 -2.84 41.60 -7.86
CA LYS A 272 -2.25 42.94 -7.87
C LYS A 272 -0.94 43.02 -8.67
N THR A 273 -0.22 41.90 -8.80
CA THR A 273 1.13 41.88 -9.39
C THR A 273 1.28 40.94 -10.58
N ASN A 274 0.42 39.91 -10.70
CA ASN A 274 0.62 38.80 -11.63
C ASN A 274 -0.32 38.86 -12.84
N THR A 275 -0.43 40.02 -13.48
CA THR A 275 -1.33 40.25 -14.62
C THR A 275 -0.63 40.34 -15.97
N THR A 276 0.69 40.12 -16.00
CA THR A 276 1.50 40.14 -17.24
C THR A 276 2.47 38.97 -17.28
N SER A 277 2.88 38.56 -18.49
CA SER A 277 3.80 37.43 -18.70
C SER A 277 5.20 37.65 -18.09
N SER A 278 5.59 38.89 -17.84
CA SER A 278 6.85 39.26 -17.18
C SER A 278 6.80 39.21 -15.65
N ALA A 279 5.62 38.99 -15.06
CA ALA A 279 5.48 38.94 -13.62
C ALA A 279 6.29 37.79 -13.02
N THR A 280 6.97 38.04 -11.90
CA THR A 280 7.67 36.98 -11.16
C THR A 280 6.67 35.95 -10.65
N THR A 281 7.06 34.68 -10.66
CA THR A 281 6.20 33.61 -10.16
C THR A 281 5.76 33.88 -8.73
N ARG A 282 4.46 33.76 -8.45
CA ARG A 282 3.91 33.78 -7.09
C ARG A 282 3.45 32.38 -6.73
N THR A 283 3.78 31.93 -5.52
CA THR A 283 3.37 30.63 -5.00
C THR A 283 2.46 30.82 -3.80
N ILE A 284 1.22 30.37 -3.89
CA ILE A 284 0.26 30.29 -2.80
C ILE A 284 0.33 28.87 -2.23
N SER A 285 0.73 28.74 -0.97
CA SER A 285 0.76 27.46 -0.24
C SER A 285 -0.44 27.38 0.69
N VAL A 286 -1.30 26.39 0.45
CA VAL A 286 -2.52 26.11 1.21
C VAL A 286 -2.21 25.05 2.25
N HIS A 287 -2.58 25.30 3.50
CA HIS A 287 -2.44 24.37 4.62
C HIS A 287 -3.79 24.15 5.29
N GLY A 288 -4.05 22.90 5.66
CA GLY A 288 -5.30 22.48 6.27
C GLY A 288 -6.52 22.66 5.37
N VAL A 289 -7.69 22.86 5.98
CA VAL A 289 -8.98 22.94 5.26
C VAL A 289 -9.38 24.39 5.02
N CYS A 290 -9.16 24.88 3.80
CA CYS A 290 -9.50 26.23 3.36
C CYS A 290 -10.83 26.26 2.61
N ARG A 291 -11.92 26.35 3.38
CA ARG A 291 -13.29 26.46 2.87
C ARG A 291 -13.66 27.92 2.57
N GLY A 292 -14.17 28.20 1.37
CA GLY A 292 -14.45 29.58 0.93
C GLY A 292 -15.48 29.73 -0.18
N ASP A 293 -15.65 30.96 -0.67
CA ASP A 293 -16.40 31.23 -1.90
C ASP A 293 -15.69 30.61 -3.13
N PRO A 294 -16.41 30.39 -4.25
CA PRO A 294 -15.81 29.95 -5.52
C PRO A 294 -14.57 30.75 -5.91
N VAL A 295 -13.55 30.06 -6.44
CA VAL A 295 -12.25 30.67 -6.74
C VAL A 295 -12.16 30.99 -8.22
N LEU A 296 -12.02 32.28 -8.56
CA LEU A 296 -11.79 32.72 -9.94
C LEU A 296 -10.37 33.26 -10.12
N ILE A 297 -9.62 32.61 -11.01
CA ILE A 297 -8.26 32.97 -11.42
C ILE A 297 -8.32 33.50 -12.85
N LYS A 298 -8.49 34.81 -12.99
CA LYS A 298 -8.75 35.44 -14.29
C LYS A 298 -7.61 36.33 -14.75
N GLY A 299 -7.07 36.03 -15.94
CA GLY A 299 -6.02 36.84 -16.57
C GLY A 299 -4.70 36.87 -15.79
N LEU A 300 -4.42 35.84 -14.98
CA LEU A 300 -3.20 35.79 -14.17
C LEU A 300 -2.08 35.03 -14.88
N PHE A 301 -0.84 35.42 -14.58
CA PHE A 301 0.39 34.87 -15.15
C PHE A 301 1.32 34.36 -14.06
N ASN A 302 2.01 33.24 -14.32
CA ASN A 302 3.09 32.70 -13.47
C ASN A 302 2.63 32.51 -12.02
N LEU A 303 1.64 31.65 -11.79
CA LEU A 303 1.07 31.38 -10.47
C LEU A 303 1.15 29.90 -10.14
N VAL A 304 1.60 29.57 -8.94
CA VAL A 304 1.54 28.21 -8.39
C VAL A 304 0.62 28.22 -7.18
N ILE A 305 -0.39 27.37 -7.18
CA ILE A 305 -1.25 27.09 -6.03
C ILE A 305 -0.94 25.66 -5.62
N GLN A 306 -0.44 25.49 -4.41
CA GLN A 306 0.00 24.19 -3.93
C GLN A 306 -0.52 23.88 -2.54
N GLY A 307 -0.87 22.63 -2.30
CA GLY A 307 -0.97 22.09 -0.94
C GLY A 307 0.36 21.60 -0.40
N GLU A 308 0.30 20.97 0.76
CA GLU A 308 1.41 20.19 1.29
C GLU A 308 1.65 18.97 0.40
N ALA A 309 2.90 18.80 -0.05
CA ALA A 309 3.27 17.63 -0.84
C ALA A 309 2.97 16.35 -0.05
N PRO A 310 2.53 15.27 -0.73
CA PRO A 310 2.32 13.99 -0.08
C PRO A 310 3.62 13.47 0.56
N SER A 311 3.48 12.61 1.58
CA SER A 311 4.64 12.03 2.27
C SER A 311 5.46 11.10 1.36
N ASP A 312 4.78 10.42 0.44
CA ASP A 312 5.42 9.67 -0.63
C ASP A 312 5.46 10.53 -1.90
N THR A 313 6.65 10.72 -2.47
CA THR A 313 6.86 11.49 -3.69
C THR A 313 7.63 10.70 -4.75
N THR A 314 7.77 9.37 -4.60
CA THR A 314 8.59 8.56 -5.52
C THR A 314 8.04 8.51 -6.94
N HIS A 315 6.77 8.88 -7.14
CA HIS A 315 6.08 8.83 -8.43
C HIS A 315 6.02 10.22 -9.08
N ASN A 316 7.17 10.71 -9.56
CA ASN A 316 7.34 12.03 -10.20
C ASN A 316 6.89 13.22 -9.33
N GLY A 317 7.06 13.14 -8.01
CA GLY A 317 6.57 14.16 -7.09
C GLY A 317 5.14 13.95 -6.59
N CYS A 318 4.48 12.85 -6.98
CA CYS A 318 3.18 12.43 -6.45
C CYS A 318 3.31 11.13 -5.63
N SER A 319 2.29 10.78 -4.84
CA SER A 319 2.26 9.55 -4.04
C SER A 319 1.97 8.29 -4.85
N ASN A 320 1.46 8.42 -6.08
CA ASN A 320 1.24 7.28 -6.96
C ASN A 320 1.32 7.70 -8.43
N ASP A 321 1.72 6.76 -9.29
CA ASP A 321 1.86 6.99 -10.72
C ASP A 321 0.55 7.44 -11.37
N LYS A 322 -0.62 7.06 -10.83
CA LYS A 322 -1.95 7.38 -11.38
C LYS A 322 -2.71 8.46 -10.59
N GLY A 323 -1.98 9.27 -9.82
CA GLY A 323 -2.52 10.29 -8.94
C GLY A 323 -2.74 9.82 -7.51
N PRO A 324 -2.87 10.76 -6.56
CA PRO A 324 -2.76 10.46 -5.14
C PRO A 324 -3.88 9.54 -4.68
N LEU A 325 -3.64 8.70 -3.66
CA LEU A 325 -4.73 7.97 -3.01
C LEU A 325 -5.53 8.94 -2.13
N PRO A 326 -6.83 8.68 -1.88
CA PRO A 326 -7.59 9.52 -0.99
C PRO A 326 -6.94 9.60 0.40
N GLY A 327 -6.79 10.82 0.92
CA GLY A 327 -6.16 11.13 2.20
C GLY A 327 -4.62 11.16 2.23
N ASP A 328 -3.95 10.91 1.10
CA ASP A 328 -2.51 11.18 0.96
C ASP A 328 -2.20 12.68 1.10
N LEU A 329 -3.11 13.54 0.64
CA LEU A 329 -2.98 15.00 0.68
C LEU A 329 -3.62 15.57 1.94
N LYS A 330 -2.97 16.57 2.56
CA LYS A 330 -3.44 17.19 3.82
C LYS A 330 -4.11 18.54 3.63
N SER A 331 -3.85 19.21 2.51
CA SER A 331 -4.43 20.50 2.17
C SER A 331 -5.72 20.33 1.38
N GLU A 332 -6.71 21.17 1.68
CA GLU A 332 -8.01 21.15 1.01
C GLU A 332 -8.44 22.56 0.61
N VAL A 333 -8.94 22.68 -0.60
CA VAL A 333 -9.74 23.82 -1.07
C VAL A 333 -11.15 23.28 -1.30
N SER A 334 -12.12 23.84 -0.59
CA SER A 334 -13.52 23.44 -0.73
C SER A 334 -14.46 24.63 -0.76
N ARG A 335 -15.58 24.48 -1.49
CA ARG A 335 -16.62 25.50 -1.51
C ARG A 335 -17.37 25.49 -0.18
N LYS A 336 -17.69 26.67 0.34
CA LYS A 336 -18.53 26.82 1.53
C LYS A 336 -19.98 26.51 1.20
N ASP A 337 -20.73 26.11 2.21
CA ASP A 337 -22.16 25.87 2.08
C ASP A 337 -22.90 27.15 1.63
N PRO A 338 -23.98 27.05 0.83
CA PRO A 338 -24.79 28.21 0.48
C PRO A 338 -25.36 28.93 1.72
N PRO A 339 -25.51 30.28 1.68
CA PRO A 339 -25.20 31.14 0.55
C PRO A 339 -23.70 31.41 0.39
N PHE A 340 -23.24 31.36 -0.87
CA PHE A 340 -21.92 31.79 -1.29
C PHE A 340 -22.04 32.81 -2.42
N ASN A 341 -20.97 33.57 -2.65
CA ASN A 341 -20.92 34.58 -3.71
C ASN A 341 -20.07 34.07 -4.87
N ALA A 342 -20.71 33.66 -5.97
CA ALA A 342 -20.00 33.36 -7.20
C ALA A 342 -19.45 34.66 -7.82
N PRO A 343 -18.13 34.76 -8.07
CA PRO A 343 -17.55 35.94 -8.72
C PRO A 343 -17.98 36.01 -10.19
N THR A 344 -18.10 37.22 -10.74
CA THR A 344 -18.51 37.41 -12.15
C THR A 344 -17.55 36.69 -13.12
N GLY A 345 -18.10 35.73 -13.87
CA GLY A 345 -17.34 34.87 -14.79
C GLY A 345 -17.04 33.47 -14.26
N SER A 346 -17.58 33.12 -13.10
CA SER A 346 -17.65 31.78 -12.52
C SER A 346 -19.12 31.45 -12.24
N ASN A 347 -19.51 30.20 -12.48
CA ASN A 347 -20.85 29.72 -12.18
C ASN A 347 -20.95 29.18 -10.75
N GLY A 348 -19.81 28.82 -10.16
CA GLY A 348 -19.70 28.32 -8.81
C GLY A 348 -18.64 27.25 -8.61
N GLU A 349 -17.77 27.04 -9.60
CA GLU A 349 -16.69 26.06 -9.63
C GLU A 349 -15.79 26.22 -8.39
N VAL A 350 -15.27 25.12 -7.87
CA VAL A 350 -14.37 25.20 -6.70
C VAL A 350 -13.12 26.01 -7.08
N ILE A 351 -12.55 25.75 -8.25
CA ILE A 351 -11.48 26.55 -8.86
C ILE A 351 -11.69 26.71 -10.37
N LYS A 352 -11.89 27.95 -10.82
CA LYS A 352 -11.98 28.31 -12.25
C LYS A 352 -10.79 29.15 -12.69
N LEU A 353 -10.13 28.77 -13.78
CA LEU A 353 -9.15 29.58 -14.49
C LEU A 353 -9.79 30.15 -15.74
N VAL A 354 -9.64 31.45 -15.98
CA VAL A 354 -10.16 32.09 -17.20
C VAL A 354 -9.09 32.95 -17.85
N SER A 355 -8.75 32.63 -19.10
CA SER A 355 -7.75 33.38 -19.88
C SER A 355 -6.44 33.64 -19.13
N SER A 356 -6.03 32.70 -18.28
CA SER A 356 -4.80 32.76 -17.49
C SER A 356 -3.68 32.00 -18.20
N ASN A 357 -2.43 32.24 -17.81
CA ASN A 357 -1.26 31.62 -18.44
C ASN A 357 -0.26 31.14 -17.39
N ARG A 358 0.29 29.93 -17.56
CA ARG A 358 1.28 29.37 -16.62
C ARG A 358 0.79 29.34 -15.18
N VAL A 359 -0.42 28.85 -14.96
CA VAL A 359 -0.99 28.61 -13.63
C VAL A 359 -0.88 27.11 -13.30
N THR A 360 -0.30 26.76 -12.16
CA THR A 360 -0.21 25.38 -11.67
C THR A 360 -1.06 25.19 -10.42
N ILE A 361 -1.86 24.12 -10.38
CA ILE A 361 -2.63 23.66 -9.21
C ILE A 361 -2.13 22.27 -8.83
N LYS A 362 -1.58 22.10 -7.62
CA LYS A 362 -1.03 20.82 -7.19
C LYS A 362 -1.21 20.48 -5.71
N TYR A 363 -1.24 19.19 -5.40
CA TYR A 363 -1.26 18.65 -4.03
C TYR A 363 -2.48 19.08 -3.20
N LEU A 364 -3.63 19.29 -3.84
CA LEU A 364 -4.87 19.67 -3.16
C LEU A 364 -5.91 18.56 -3.18
N ASN A 365 -6.62 18.41 -2.07
CA ASN A 365 -7.98 17.91 -2.11
C ASN A 365 -8.90 19.04 -2.58
N ILE A 366 -9.63 18.85 -3.69
CA ILE A 366 -10.52 19.86 -4.28
C ILE A 366 -11.94 19.27 -4.28
N ARG A 367 -12.87 19.93 -3.57
CA ARG A 367 -14.17 19.30 -3.31
C ARG A 367 -15.31 20.25 -3.01
N ASP A 368 -16.49 19.66 -2.95
CA ASP A 368 -17.75 20.28 -2.54
C ASP A 368 -18.23 21.37 -3.53
N GLY A 369 -17.87 21.24 -4.82
CA GLY A 369 -18.50 21.95 -5.93
C GLY A 369 -19.96 21.56 -6.13
N ARG A 370 -20.45 20.56 -5.39
CA ARG A 370 -21.83 20.09 -5.40
C ARG A 370 -22.46 20.05 -4.00
N PHE A 371 -23.69 20.53 -3.90
CA PHE A 371 -24.55 20.40 -2.72
C PHE A 371 -25.89 19.75 -3.08
N PRO A 372 -26.07 18.43 -2.89
CA PRO A 372 -27.34 17.79 -3.19
C PRO A 372 -28.44 18.26 -2.24
N LEU A 373 -29.68 18.30 -2.75
CA LEU A 373 -30.87 18.55 -1.94
C LEU A 373 -31.01 17.45 -0.88
N THR A 374 -30.78 17.82 0.37
CA THR A 374 -31.33 17.09 1.51
C THR A 374 -32.15 18.10 2.32
N ALA A 375 -33.47 17.93 2.36
CA ALA A 375 -34.43 18.84 3.02
C ALA A 375 -34.14 18.99 4.53
N PRO A 376 -34.61 20.05 5.25
CA PRO A 376 -35.45 21.19 4.87
C PRO A 376 -34.71 22.54 4.77
N ASP A 377 -33.37 22.54 4.86
CA ASP A 377 -32.59 23.74 4.60
C ASP A 377 -32.43 23.88 3.10
N GLN A 378 -33.22 24.77 2.48
CA GLN A 378 -33.22 25.06 1.04
C GLN A 378 -31.85 25.60 0.56
N LYS A 379 -30.83 24.75 0.52
CA LYS A 379 -29.67 24.94 -0.34
C LYS A 379 -30.18 24.69 -1.76
N ALA A 380 -30.34 25.75 -2.57
CA ALA A 380 -30.64 25.58 -3.98
C ALA A 380 -29.64 24.58 -4.60
N GLN A 381 -30.09 23.73 -5.53
CA GLN A 381 -29.19 22.86 -6.28
C GLN A 381 -28.17 23.74 -7.00
N LEU A 382 -26.92 23.62 -6.57
CA LEU A 382 -25.78 24.30 -7.16
C LEU A 382 -24.69 23.24 -7.27
N ALA A 383 -24.50 22.73 -8.47
CA ALA A 383 -23.39 21.88 -8.85
C ALA A 383 -22.58 22.63 -9.89
N ASP A 384 -21.26 22.55 -9.76
CA ASP A 384 -20.29 23.06 -10.71
C ASP A 384 -19.00 22.25 -10.55
N ASP A 385 -18.08 22.47 -11.46
CA ASP A 385 -16.80 21.78 -11.58
C ASP A 385 -15.92 21.90 -10.35
N GLY A 386 -15.13 20.86 -10.08
CA GLY A 386 -14.02 20.93 -9.15
C GLY A 386 -12.93 21.85 -9.67
N VAL A 387 -12.47 21.60 -10.89
CA VAL A 387 -11.48 22.44 -11.58
C VAL A 387 -11.92 22.67 -13.01
N ASP A 388 -12.16 23.93 -13.38
CA ASP A 388 -12.41 24.35 -14.77
C ASP A 388 -11.24 25.21 -15.27
N ILE A 389 -10.56 24.74 -16.31
CA ILE A 389 -9.51 25.48 -17.02
C ILE A 389 -10.08 26.05 -18.32
N LYS A 390 -10.70 27.22 -18.21
CA LYS A 390 -11.34 27.91 -19.34
C LYS A 390 -10.39 28.86 -20.06
N THR A 391 -10.27 28.68 -21.38
CA THR A 391 -9.49 29.52 -22.32
C THR A 391 -8.05 29.84 -21.90
N SER A 392 -7.52 29.08 -20.93
CA SER A 392 -6.23 29.32 -20.30
C SER A 392 -5.15 28.53 -21.03
N THR A 393 -3.90 28.97 -20.90
CA THR A 393 -2.79 28.43 -21.68
C THR A 393 -1.61 28.03 -20.80
N ALA A 394 -0.86 27.02 -21.22
CA ALA A 394 0.34 26.54 -20.52
C ALA A 394 0.14 26.29 -19.00
N SER A 395 -1.09 25.97 -18.59
CA SER A 395 -1.48 25.76 -17.20
C SER A 395 -1.47 24.27 -16.86
N ARG A 396 -1.41 23.94 -15.56
CA ARG A 396 -1.21 22.57 -15.10
C ARG A 396 -2.06 22.22 -13.89
N ALA A 397 -2.82 21.13 -13.98
CA ALA A 397 -3.40 20.45 -12.83
C ALA A 397 -2.60 19.17 -12.56
N PHE A 398 -1.97 19.06 -11.39
CA PHE A 398 -1.03 17.98 -11.08
C PHE A 398 -1.21 17.40 -9.68
N CYS A 399 -1.32 16.08 -9.55
CA CYS A 399 -1.34 15.41 -8.24
C CYS A 399 -2.41 15.98 -7.27
N ASN A 400 -3.63 16.16 -7.76
CA ASN A 400 -4.79 16.56 -6.95
C ASN A 400 -5.74 15.38 -6.73
N CYS A 401 -6.53 15.43 -5.66
CA CYS A 401 -7.63 14.51 -5.36
C CYS A 401 -8.94 15.30 -5.46
N ILE A 402 -9.77 15.05 -6.48
CA ILE A 402 -10.93 15.86 -6.83
C ILE A 402 -12.22 15.05 -6.67
N GLU A 403 -13.09 15.46 -5.75
CA GLU A 403 -14.26 14.68 -5.31
C GLU A 403 -15.48 15.54 -4.96
N ASN A 404 -16.70 15.05 -5.21
CA ASN A 404 -17.98 15.72 -4.91
C ASN A 404 -18.19 17.06 -5.64
N ASN A 405 -18.09 17.04 -6.97
CA ASN A 405 -18.35 18.16 -7.89
C ASN A 405 -19.27 17.72 -9.04
N GLU A 406 -19.67 18.63 -9.94
CA GLU A 406 -20.34 18.30 -11.21
C GLU A 406 -19.33 17.53 -12.09
N GLU A 407 -18.48 18.22 -12.83
CA GLU A 407 -17.27 17.66 -13.40
C GLU A 407 -16.15 17.65 -12.35
N GLY A 408 -15.39 16.56 -12.31
CA GLY A 408 -14.17 16.56 -11.53
C GLY A 408 -13.14 17.55 -12.09
N LEU A 409 -12.87 17.46 -13.39
CA LEU A 409 -11.92 18.35 -14.06
C LEU A 409 -12.32 18.60 -15.50
N ASP A 410 -12.51 19.87 -15.86
CA ASP A 410 -12.79 20.32 -17.21
C ASP A 410 -11.68 21.24 -17.75
N VAL A 411 -11.42 21.11 -19.04
CA VAL A 411 -10.61 22.06 -19.80
C VAL A 411 -11.46 22.55 -20.97
N ASP A 412 -12.11 23.68 -20.74
CA ASP A 412 -12.97 24.38 -21.68
C ASP A 412 -12.14 25.33 -22.56
N GLY A 413 -11.71 24.83 -23.72
CA GLY A 413 -10.86 25.57 -24.65
C GLY A 413 -9.40 25.69 -24.19
N GLY A 414 -8.72 26.76 -24.64
CA GLY A 414 -7.31 27.01 -24.29
C GLY A 414 -6.32 26.08 -25.00
N THR A 415 -5.02 26.29 -24.74
CA THR A 415 -3.96 25.53 -25.40
C THR A 415 -2.78 25.18 -24.50
N CYS A 416 -2.08 24.09 -24.82
CA CYS A 416 -0.83 23.71 -24.17
C CYS A 416 -0.93 23.42 -22.65
N ASN A 417 -2.12 23.09 -22.14
CA ASN A 417 -2.29 22.74 -20.72
C ASN A 417 -1.89 21.28 -20.45
N GLN A 418 -1.69 20.97 -19.16
CA GLN A 418 -1.32 19.65 -18.67
C GLN A 418 -2.25 19.23 -17.53
N VAL A 419 -2.79 18.03 -17.63
CA VAL A 419 -3.61 17.39 -16.60
C VAL A 419 -2.92 16.07 -16.30
N ASP A 420 -2.14 16.04 -15.22
CA ASP A 420 -1.22 14.95 -14.94
C ASP A 420 -1.42 14.36 -13.55
N GLN A 421 -1.52 13.03 -13.45
CA GLN A 421 -1.53 12.33 -12.16
C GLN A 421 -2.57 12.88 -11.18
N ASN A 422 -3.79 13.20 -11.62
CA ASN A 422 -4.88 13.56 -10.72
C ASN A 422 -5.75 12.32 -10.44
N LEU A 423 -6.26 12.21 -9.21
CA LEU A 423 -7.35 11.31 -8.86
C LEU A 423 -8.66 12.10 -8.91
N VAL A 424 -9.53 11.75 -9.84
CA VAL A 424 -10.85 12.35 -10.05
C VAL A 424 -11.90 11.29 -9.75
N ARG A 425 -12.63 11.45 -8.65
CA ARG A 425 -13.53 10.40 -8.17
C ARG A 425 -14.81 10.90 -7.56
N LYS A 426 -15.88 10.11 -7.64
CA LYS A 426 -17.15 10.42 -6.98
C LYS A 426 -17.60 11.86 -7.26
N ASN A 427 -17.52 12.26 -8.52
CA ASN A 427 -18.15 13.46 -9.07
C ASN A 427 -19.39 13.02 -9.88
N GLU A 428 -20.18 13.96 -10.39
CA GLU A 428 -21.25 13.61 -11.35
C GLU A 428 -20.63 13.10 -12.65
N ASP A 429 -19.55 13.74 -13.07
CA ASP A 429 -18.82 13.49 -14.31
C ASP A 429 -17.29 13.55 -14.11
N GLY A 430 -16.55 12.89 -14.99
CA GLY A 430 -15.12 12.61 -14.85
C GLY A 430 -14.21 13.74 -15.35
N ILE A 431 -13.37 13.43 -16.34
CA ILE A 431 -12.40 14.36 -16.93
C ILE A 431 -12.84 14.71 -18.35
N ARG A 432 -12.92 16.01 -18.67
CA ARG A 432 -13.36 16.53 -19.98
C ARG A 432 -12.34 17.46 -20.61
N ALA A 433 -12.29 17.41 -21.95
CA ALA A 433 -11.76 18.49 -22.78
C ALA A 433 -12.82 18.92 -23.79
N SER A 434 -13.22 20.20 -23.77
CA SER A 434 -14.35 20.74 -24.51
C SER A 434 -13.99 22.05 -25.22
N ALA A 435 -14.97 22.67 -25.90
CA ALA A 435 -14.93 24.01 -26.48
C ALA A 435 -13.64 24.39 -27.24
N GLY A 436 -13.12 23.48 -28.06
CA GLY A 436 -11.92 23.71 -28.86
C GLY A 436 -10.59 23.58 -28.10
N ALA A 437 -10.59 22.94 -26.92
CA ALA A 437 -9.37 22.61 -26.19
C ALA A 437 -8.36 21.91 -27.10
N LYS A 438 -7.11 22.40 -27.09
CA LYS A 438 -6.12 21.99 -28.09
C LYS A 438 -4.71 21.86 -27.57
N TRP A 439 -4.01 20.82 -28.01
CA TRP A 439 -2.64 20.50 -27.55
C TRP A 439 -2.55 20.31 -26.04
N ILE A 440 -3.58 19.71 -25.45
CA ILE A 440 -3.63 19.40 -24.03
C ILE A 440 -3.16 17.97 -23.81
N ARG A 441 -2.29 17.78 -22.81
CA ARG A 441 -1.85 16.46 -22.35
C ARG A 441 -2.65 16.07 -21.12
N TYR A 442 -3.26 14.89 -21.18
CA TYR A 442 -3.89 14.23 -20.04
C TYR A 442 -3.14 12.94 -19.81
N SER A 443 -2.27 12.90 -18.79
CA SER A 443 -1.44 11.74 -18.57
C SER A 443 -1.50 11.17 -17.17
N ASN A 444 -1.63 9.84 -17.12
CA ASN A 444 -1.63 9.10 -15.88
C ASN A 444 -2.64 9.60 -14.83
N ASN A 445 -3.80 10.11 -15.24
CA ASN A 445 -4.87 10.42 -14.29
C ASN A 445 -5.68 9.16 -13.98
N THR A 446 -6.33 9.12 -12.82
CA THR A 446 -7.38 8.16 -12.49
C THR A 446 -8.72 8.89 -12.47
N SER A 447 -9.66 8.49 -13.31
CA SER A 447 -11.08 8.88 -13.28
C SER A 447 -11.87 7.68 -12.77
N GLU A 448 -12.30 7.69 -11.50
CA GLU A 448 -12.97 6.53 -10.88
C GLU A 448 -14.32 6.83 -10.22
N ASN A 449 -15.32 6.02 -10.53
CA ASN A 449 -16.65 6.06 -9.90
C ASN A 449 -17.23 7.49 -9.88
N ASN A 450 -17.12 8.22 -10.99
CA ASN A 450 -17.73 9.54 -11.14
C ASN A 450 -19.15 9.36 -11.62
N ASP A 451 -20.01 8.82 -10.77
CA ASP A 451 -21.37 8.39 -11.08
C ASP A 451 -22.40 9.00 -10.12
N LEU A 452 -22.05 10.10 -9.44
CA LEU A 452 -22.99 10.79 -8.58
C LEU A 452 -24.25 11.16 -9.37
N ALA A 453 -25.39 11.14 -8.68
CA ALA A 453 -26.65 11.53 -9.29
C ALA A 453 -26.56 12.96 -9.79
N GLN A 454 -26.83 13.16 -11.08
CA GLN A 454 -26.86 14.48 -11.68
C GLN A 454 -27.91 15.35 -10.98
N THR A 455 -27.53 16.60 -10.72
CA THR A 455 -28.40 17.54 -10.02
C THR A 455 -28.99 18.61 -10.91
N ASP A 456 -28.54 18.69 -12.16
CA ASP A 456 -29.00 19.58 -13.21
C ASP A 456 -29.08 18.89 -14.59
N THR A 457 -29.34 19.67 -15.64
CA THR A 457 -29.35 19.16 -17.02
C THR A 457 -27.94 19.21 -17.56
N ALA A 458 -27.45 18.09 -18.12
CA ALA A 458 -26.11 18.01 -18.71
C ALA A 458 -25.78 19.25 -19.57
N SER A 459 -24.67 19.90 -19.25
CA SER A 459 -24.19 21.11 -19.89
C SER A 459 -23.68 20.87 -21.32
N ASP A 460 -23.23 19.65 -21.62
CA ASP A 460 -22.75 19.21 -22.95
C ASP A 460 -23.82 18.42 -23.73
N LEU A 461 -23.91 18.69 -25.04
CA LEU A 461 -24.69 17.91 -26.00
C LEU A 461 -24.26 16.44 -26.09
N ALA A 462 -23.05 16.11 -25.66
CA ALA A 462 -22.52 14.77 -25.57
C ALA A 462 -23.12 13.94 -24.42
N GLY A 463 -23.90 14.57 -23.53
CA GLY A 463 -24.49 13.93 -22.37
C GLY A 463 -23.49 13.73 -21.23
N ARG A 464 -23.70 12.67 -20.43
CA ARG A 464 -22.83 12.39 -19.27
C ARG A 464 -21.48 11.84 -19.72
N HIS A 465 -20.48 11.93 -18.86
CA HIS A 465 -19.15 11.42 -19.11
C HIS A 465 -18.41 11.04 -17.81
N ASN A 466 -18.78 9.90 -17.26
CA ASN A 466 -18.23 9.44 -15.98
C ASN A 466 -16.75 9.01 -16.08
N GLY A 467 -16.27 8.66 -17.29
CA GLY A 467 -14.89 8.31 -17.57
C GLY A 467 -14.05 9.49 -18.05
N LEU A 468 -13.67 9.45 -19.33
CA LEU A 468 -12.83 10.44 -20.01
C LEU A 468 -13.53 10.92 -21.29
N MET A 469 -13.60 12.23 -21.53
CA MET A 469 -14.29 12.78 -22.70
C MET A 469 -13.48 13.83 -23.47
N LEU A 470 -13.56 13.75 -24.79
CA LEU A 470 -13.13 14.75 -25.75
C LEU A 470 -14.36 15.19 -26.55
N THR A 471 -14.71 16.46 -26.46
CA THR A 471 -15.99 16.97 -26.98
C THR A 471 -15.86 18.36 -27.62
N GLU A 472 -16.93 18.86 -28.22
CA GLU A 472 -17.09 20.24 -28.67
C GLU A 472 -15.87 20.83 -29.42
N SER A 473 -15.51 20.22 -30.55
CA SER A 473 -14.37 20.66 -31.38
C SER A 473 -12.98 20.54 -30.75
N ALA A 474 -12.83 19.81 -29.64
CA ALA A 474 -11.52 19.47 -29.08
C ALA A 474 -10.62 18.79 -30.13
N THR A 475 -9.37 19.24 -30.23
CA THR A 475 -8.45 18.76 -31.27
C THR A 475 -7.00 18.65 -30.82
N SER A 476 -6.27 17.68 -31.36
CA SER A 476 -4.84 17.50 -31.10
C SER A 476 -4.50 17.33 -29.60
N ASN A 477 -5.40 16.71 -28.84
CA ASN A 477 -5.17 16.37 -27.44
C ASN A 477 -4.70 14.93 -27.28
N ASN A 478 -3.98 14.66 -26.20
CA ASN A 478 -3.44 13.34 -25.90
C ASN A 478 -3.95 12.82 -24.55
N PHE A 479 -4.74 11.75 -24.56
CA PHE A 479 -5.06 10.94 -23.38
C PHE A 479 -4.10 9.75 -23.33
N VAL A 480 -3.10 9.78 -22.45
CA VAL A 480 -2.05 8.75 -22.41
C VAL A 480 -1.89 8.14 -21.01
N GLY A 481 -2.05 6.83 -20.92
CA GLY A 481 -1.78 6.12 -19.67
C GLY A 481 -2.80 6.39 -18.56
N ASN A 482 -3.97 6.95 -18.86
CA ASN A 482 -4.99 7.22 -17.84
C ASN A 482 -5.72 5.93 -17.44
N VAL A 483 -6.31 5.93 -16.25
CA VAL A 483 -7.21 4.88 -15.77
C VAL A 483 -8.60 5.48 -15.71
N ALA A 484 -9.57 4.90 -16.41
CA ALA A 484 -10.98 5.15 -16.20
C ALA A 484 -11.59 3.88 -15.61
N LYS A 485 -12.32 4.01 -14.50
CA LYS A 485 -12.90 2.85 -13.82
C LYS A 485 -14.24 3.22 -13.21
N ASN A 486 -15.20 2.31 -13.27
CA ASN A 486 -16.42 2.44 -12.49
C ASN A 486 -16.59 1.30 -11.48
N ASP A 487 -17.45 1.52 -10.48
CA ASP A 487 -17.88 0.48 -9.56
C ASP A 487 -18.91 -0.43 -10.25
N ALA A 488 -18.99 -1.68 -9.82
CA ALA A 488 -19.79 -2.68 -10.53
C ALA A 488 -21.30 -2.56 -10.24
N ALA A 489 -21.70 -1.71 -9.28
CA ALA A 489 -23.05 -1.68 -8.74
C ALA A 489 -23.93 -0.65 -9.46
N ILE A 490 -23.41 0.55 -9.69
CA ILE A 490 -24.10 1.65 -10.36
C ILE A 490 -23.38 1.87 -11.68
N ARG A 491 -23.98 1.40 -12.77
CA ARG A 491 -23.32 1.48 -14.07
C ARG A 491 -23.59 2.86 -14.71
N SER A 492 -22.63 3.30 -15.52
CA SER A 492 -22.36 4.69 -15.92
C SER A 492 -22.48 4.92 -17.43
N ASP A 493 -22.26 6.16 -17.87
CA ASP A 493 -21.96 6.52 -19.27
C ASP A 493 -20.64 5.90 -19.77
N ASP A 494 -20.22 6.26 -20.98
CA ASP A 494 -19.03 5.76 -21.65
C ASP A 494 -17.75 5.97 -20.85
N GLY A 495 -16.86 4.98 -20.90
CA GLY A 495 -15.53 5.07 -20.28
C GLY A 495 -14.57 6.00 -20.99
N LEU A 496 -14.64 6.04 -22.33
CA LEU A 496 -13.90 6.96 -23.18
C LEU A 496 -14.79 7.45 -24.32
N LYS A 497 -15.00 8.76 -24.43
CA LYS A 497 -15.92 9.34 -25.42
C LYS A 497 -15.26 10.39 -26.30
N PHE A 498 -15.55 10.32 -27.59
CA PHE A 498 -15.23 11.35 -28.58
C PHE A 498 -16.52 11.84 -29.22
N TYR A 499 -16.89 13.10 -29.00
CA TYR A 499 -18.09 13.71 -29.55
C TYR A 499 -17.79 15.02 -30.28
N GLY A 500 -17.93 15.06 -31.60
CA GLY A 500 -17.55 16.26 -32.35
C GLY A 500 -16.05 16.63 -32.21
N ALA A 501 -15.20 15.69 -31.83
CA ALA A 501 -13.80 15.90 -31.49
C ALA A 501 -12.87 15.28 -32.55
N ASN A 502 -11.94 16.06 -33.08
CA ASN A 502 -11.20 15.70 -34.28
C ASN A 502 -9.69 15.73 -34.10
N GLY A 503 -8.98 14.71 -34.60
CA GLY A 503 -7.52 14.71 -34.63
C GLY A 503 -6.84 14.48 -33.27
N ASN A 504 -7.53 13.88 -32.30
CA ASN A 504 -7.00 13.58 -30.97
C ASN A 504 -6.30 12.21 -30.93
N CYS A 505 -5.64 11.92 -29.83
CA CYS A 505 -4.97 10.64 -29.59
C CYS A 505 -5.29 10.10 -28.20
N ALA A 506 -5.67 8.83 -28.13
CA ALA A 506 -5.83 8.09 -26.88
C ALA A 506 -5.02 6.80 -26.95
N SER A 507 -4.02 6.65 -26.07
CA SER A 507 -3.21 5.43 -26.01
C SER A 507 -2.88 4.99 -24.60
N ASP A 508 -2.71 3.68 -24.41
CA ASP A 508 -2.28 3.09 -23.14
C ASP A 508 -3.22 3.37 -21.96
N ASN A 509 -4.47 3.76 -22.22
CA ASN A 509 -5.45 3.96 -21.16
C ASN A 509 -6.06 2.62 -20.74
N ASP A 510 -6.41 2.47 -19.46
CA ASP A 510 -7.14 1.32 -18.93
C ASP A 510 -8.58 1.74 -18.62
N ILE A 511 -9.55 1.18 -19.34
CA ILE A 511 -10.96 1.57 -19.29
C ILE A 511 -11.79 0.37 -18.84
N THR A 512 -12.34 0.44 -17.62
CA THR A 512 -12.93 -0.74 -16.98
C THR A 512 -14.30 -0.50 -16.38
N LYS A 513 -15.21 -1.47 -16.60
CA LYS A 513 -16.54 -1.57 -15.98
C LYS A 513 -17.56 -0.46 -16.34
N PHE A 514 -17.45 0.17 -17.50
CA PHE A 514 -18.43 1.14 -18.01
C PHE A 514 -19.61 0.50 -18.75
N GLY A 515 -20.62 1.33 -19.04
CA GLY A 515 -21.80 1.01 -19.85
C GLY A 515 -23.05 0.65 -19.06
N LYS A 516 -23.97 -0.14 -19.64
CA LYS A 516 -25.28 -0.55 -19.07
C LYS A 516 -26.27 0.58 -18.77
N THR A 517 -26.03 1.77 -19.30
CA THR A 517 -27.02 2.85 -19.35
C THR A 517 -27.31 3.22 -20.81
N SER A 518 -28.39 3.96 -21.04
CA SER A 518 -28.62 4.63 -22.32
C SER A 518 -28.27 6.09 -22.15
N ASN A 519 -27.49 6.65 -23.08
CA ASN A 519 -27.33 8.09 -23.16
C ASN A 519 -28.43 8.60 -24.12
N PRO A 520 -29.25 9.60 -23.77
CA PRO A 520 -30.25 10.15 -24.70
C PRO A 520 -29.70 11.21 -25.66
N SER A 521 -28.46 11.70 -25.46
CA SER A 521 -27.84 12.80 -26.22
C SER A 521 -26.40 12.46 -26.58
N PRO A 522 -25.97 12.50 -27.86
CA PRO A 522 -26.69 12.92 -29.08
C PRO A 522 -27.57 11.83 -29.71
N SER A 523 -27.38 10.57 -29.32
CA SER A 523 -28.06 9.40 -29.82
C SER A 523 -28.60 8.63 -28.63
N SER A 524 -29.79 8.04 -28.75
CA SER A 524 -30.42 7.22 -27.71
C SER A 524 -29.76 5.83 -27.59
N ASP A 525 -28.44 5.77 -27.72
CA ASP A 525 -27.71 4.53 -27.85
C ASP A 525 -27.08 4.04 -26.55
N ASP A 526 -26.69 2.76 -26.60
CA ASP A 526 -26.11 2.06 -25.48
C ASP A 526 -24.72 2.62 -25.16
N THR A 527 -24.54 3.05 -23.91
CA THR A 527 -23.23 3.40 -23.33
C THR A 527 -22.35 2.16 -23.20
N TRP A 528 -21.05 2.27 -23.51
CA TRP A 528 -20.06 1.20 -23.68
C TRP A 528 -18.70 1.53 -23.04
N GLY A 529 -17.68 0.68 -23.31
CA GLY A 529 -16.31 0.98 -22.94
C GLY A 529 -15.78 2.24 -23.65
N CYS A 530 -16.11 2.43 -24.92
CA CYS A 530 -15.71 3.62 -25.66
C CYS A 530 -16.63 3.93 -26.86
N GLU A 531 -16.85 5.22 -27.11
CA GLU A 531 -17.68 5.74 -28.19
C GLU A 531 -16.95 6.82 -29.02
N ILE A 532 -17.09 6.74 -30.34
CA ILE A 532 -16.64 7.76 -31.30
C ILE A 532 -17.83 8.20 -32.16
N PHE A 533 -18.32 9.41 -31.92
CA PHE A 533 -19.48 9.98 -32.58
C PHE A 533 -19.14 11.35 -33.19
N ASN A 534 -19.52 11.56 -34.46
CA ASN A 534 -19.27 12.79 -35.22
C ASN A 534 -17.81 13.27 -35.14
N SER A 535 -16.88 12.30 -35.09
CA SER A 535 -15.49 12.54 -34.68
C SER A 535 -14.56 11.86 -35.67
N SER A 536 -13.60 12.61 -36.22
CA SER A 536 -12.76 12.20 -37.34
C SER A 536 -11.26 12.33 -37.04
N ASN A 537 -10.46 11.53 -37.72
CA ASN A 537 -8.99 11.55 -37.67
C ASN A 537 -8.39 11.28 -36.27
N ASN A 538 -9.14 10.65 -35.36
CA ASN A 538 -8.65 10.28 -34.04
C ASN A 538 -7.81 9.00 -34.09
N LYS A 539 -6.82 8.92 -33.21
CA LYS A 539 -5.92 7.77 -33.08
C LYS A 539 -6.18 7.08 -31.76
N VAL A 540 -6.67 5.85 -31.78
CA VAL A 540 -7.08 5.14 -30.55
C VAL A 540 -6.46 3.75 -30.55
N PHE A 541 -5.34 3.58 -29.85
CA PHE A 541 -4.55 2.35 -29.91
C PHE A 541 -3.90 1.99 -28.58
N ARG A 542 -3.65 0.69 -28.34
CA ARG A 542 -3.07 0.14 -27.10
C ARG A 542 -3.86 0.48 -25.83
N ASN A 543 -5.14 0.80 -25.95
CA ASN A 543 -6.00 0.96 -24.79
C ASN A 543 -6.48 -0.42 -24.34
N ARG A 544 -6.47 -0.65 -23.02
CA ARG A 544 -7.03 -1.84 -22.41
C ARG A 544 -8.48 -1.58 -22.05
N PHE A 545 -9.37 -2.40 -22.56
CA PHE A 545 -10.77 -2.42 -22.13
C PHE A 545 -11.05 -3.73 -21.40
N SER A 546 -11.71 -3.67 -20.24
CA SER A 546 -12.14 -4.88 -19.56
C SER A 546 -13.40 -4.72 -18.72
N GLY A 547 -14.32 -5.68 -18.87
CA GLY A 547 -15.55 -5.75 -18.08
C GLY A 547 -16.59 -4.67 -18.41
N ASN A 548 -16.41 -3.96 -19.53
CA ASN A 548 -17.39 -3.03 -20.06
C ASN A 548 -18.52 -3.79 -20.75
N ILE A 549 -19.77 -3.32 -20.64
CA ILE A 549 -20.92 -4.00 -21.23
C ILE A 549 -21.91 -3.05 -21.89
N THR A 550 -22.73 -3.58 -22.79
CA THR A 550 -23.89 -2.88 -23.37
C THR A 550 -25.07 -2.76 -22.39
N LEU A 551 -26.12 -2.02 -22.76
CA LEU A 551 -27.37 -1.94 -21.98
C LEU A 551 -27.93 -3.32 -21.65
N ASN A 552 -27.86 -4.24 -22.60
CA ASN A 552 -28.33 -5.63 -22.46
C ASN A 552 -27.29 -6.60 -21.88
N GLY A 553 -26.11 -6.10 -21.53
CA GLY A 553 -25.05 -6.86 -20.87
C GLY A 553 -24.16 -7.71 -21.75
N ALA A 554 -24.14 -7.46 -23.07
CA ALA A 554 -23.13 -8.03 -23.94
C ALA A 554 -21.76 -7.35 -23.70
N PRO A 555 -20.62 -8.03 -23.92
CA PRO A 555 -19.29 -7.41 -23.79
C PRO A 555 -19.11 -6.21 -24.74
N ALA A 556 -18.53 -5.13 -24.23
CA ALA A 556 -18.31 -3.87 -24.94
C ALA A 556 -16.87 -3.34 -24.75
N ASP A 557 -15.89 -4.25 -24.78
CA ASP A 557 -14.48 -3.98 -24.48
C ASP A 557 -13.71 -3.46 -25.73
N PHE A 558 -14.23 -2.42 -26.38
CA PHE A 558 -13.63 -1.75 -27.54
C PHE A 558 -14.27 -0.37 -27.78
N CYS A 559 -13.73 0.41 -28.71
CA CYS A 559 -14.33 1.66 -29.18
C CYS A 559 -15.31 1.44 -30.34
N LYS A 560 -16.57 1.84 -30.14
CA LYS A 560 -17.59 1.90 -31.18
C LYS A 560 -17.37 3.12 -32.06
N LEU A 561 -17.19 2.91 -33.35
CA LEU A 561 -17.26 4.00 -34.33
C LEU A 561 -18.70 4.18 -34.81
N VAL A 562 -19.39 5.19 -34.27
CA VAL A 562 -20.77 5.52 -34.66
C VAL A 562 -20.79 6.38 -35.92
N SER A 563 -19.97 7.43 -35.97
CA SER A 563 -19.84 8.30 -37.15
C SER A 563 -18.53 9.08 -37.15
N GLY A 564 -18.13 9.55 -38.35
CA GLY A 564 -16.85 10.20 -38.60
C GLY A 564 -15.91 9.34 -39.46
N THR A 565 -14.81 9.92 -39.91
CA THR A 565 -13.91 9.28 -40.90
C THR A 565 -12.45 9.44 -40.52
N GLY A 566 -11.56 8.61 -41.09
CA GLY A 566 -10.12 8.71 -40.87
C GLY A 566 -9.63 8.31 -39.47
N ASN A 567 -10.51 7.78 -38.61
CA ASN A 567 -10.11 7.22 -37.32
C ASN A 567 -9.30 5.93 -37.52
N CYS A 568 -8.31 5.69 -36.67
CA CYS A 568 -7.44 4.52 -36.75
C CYS A 568 -7.10 3.95 -35.37
N GLY A 569 -6.69 2.68 -35.36
CA GLY A 569 -6.04 2.03 -34.21
C GLY A 569 -6.69 0.71 -33.79
N ASP A 570 -5.94 -0.09 -33.05
CA ASP A 570 -6.31 -1.46 -32.64
C ASP A 570 -7.53 -1.52 -31.69
N SER A 571 -7.91 -0.39 -31.11
CA SER A 571 -9.02 -0.28 -30.17
C SER A 571 -10.36 -0.07 -30.88
N ILE A 572 -10.36 0.21 -32.19
CA ILE A 572 -11.58 0.47 -32.99
C ILE A 572 -11.75 -0.66 -34.03
N PRO A 573 -12.67 -1.61 -33.82
CA PRO A 573 -12.88 -2.72 -34.74
C PRO A 573 -13.18 -2.26 -36.16
N GLY A 574 -12.51 -2.87 -37.14
CA GLY A 574 -12.73 -2.60 -38.58
C GLY A 574 -12.01 -1.36 -39.12
N THR A 575 -11.28 -0.61 -38.30
CA THR A 575 -10.43 0.50 -38.78
C THR A 575 -9.02 0.04 -39.14
N ALA A 576 -8.31 0.84 -39.94
CA ALA A 576 -6.91 0.60 -40.22
C ALA A 576 -6.04 0.82 -38.97
N ALA A 577 -4.90 0.13 -38.90
CA ALA A 577 -3.89 0.47 -37.90
C ALA A 577 -3.41 1.91 -38.10
N CYS A 578 -3.10 2.61 -37.02
CA CYS A 578 -2.48 3.92 -37.14
C CYS A 578 -1.07 3.80 -37.74
N ASN A 579 -0.71 4.70 -38.64
CA ASN A 579 0.65 4.81 -39.19
C ASN A 579 1.70 5.25 -38.15
N VAL A 580 1.27 5.54 -36.92
CA VAL A 580 2.10 5.93 -35.78
C VAL A 580 1.84 4.99 -34.61
N THR A 581 2.88 4.71 -33.83
CA THR A 581 2.82 3.79 -32.67
C THR A 581 2.80 4.51 -31.32
N THR A 582 2.89 5.85 -31.33
CA THR A 582 2.81 6.70 -30.15
C THR A 582 1.99 7.95 -30.46
N CYS A 583 1.35 8.54 -29.44
CA CYS A 583 0.67 9.81 -29.63
C CYS A 583 1.69 10.89 -30.01
N PRO A 584 1.36 11.79 -30.94
CA PRO A 584 2.27 12.86 -31.35
C PRO A 584 2.74 13.66 -30.13
N PRO A 585 4.05 13.98 -30.02
CA PRO A 585 4.55 14.76 -28.90
C PRO A 585 3.92 16.16 -28.93
N LEU A 586 3.33 16.59 -27.81
CA LEU A 586 2.75 17.93 -27.66
C LEU A 586 3.81 18.95 -27.20
N PHE A 587 4.81 18.50 -26.42
CA PHE A 587 5.85 19.34 -25.82
C PHE A 587 7.23 18.71 -26.07
N PRO A 588 8.03 19.20 -27.03
CA PRO A 588 9.43 18.81 -27.15
C PRO A 588 10.33 19.66 -26.25
N SER A 589 11.47 19.11 -25.81
CA SER A 589 12.59 19.87 -25.26
C SER A 589 13.24 20.69 -26.38
N ASP A 590 13.33 22.02 -26.21
CA ASP A 590 13.80 23.07 -27.13
C ASP A 590 14.67 22.72 -28.35
N SER A 591 14.40 23.39 -29.49
CA SER A 591 15.34 24.36 -30.13
C SER A 591 15.10 24.69 -31.62
N THR A 592 14.05 24.21 -32.30
CA THR A 592 13.86 24.51 -33.74
C THR A 592 12.46 25.03 -34.10
N GLY A 593 12.22 26.31 -33.78
CA GLY A 593 11.49 27.30 -34.59
C GLY A 593 10.08 27.00 -35.15
N SER A 594 9.41 25.91 -34.80
CA SER A 594 8.11 25.53 -35.39
C SER A 594 7.19 24.76 -34.44
N THR A 595 7.50 24.69 -33.14
CA THR A 595 6.76 23.85 -32.19
C THR A 595 5.57 24.59 -31.56
N PRO A 596 4.42 23.92 -31.35
CA PRO A 596 3.19 24.59 -30.91
C PRO A 596 3.15 24.95 -29.41
N CYS A 597 3.94 24.27 -28.56
CA CYS A 597 3.92 24.48 -27.11
C CYS A 597 5.31 24.37 -26.47
N THR A 598 5.81 25.44 -25.83
CA THR A 598 6.90 25.41 -24.85
C THR A 598 6.31 25.57 -23.45
N VAL A 599 6.17 24.46 -22.73
CA VAL A 599 5.86 24.52 -21.29
C VAL A 599 7.18 24.39 -20.55
N GLU A 600 7.66 25.50 -19.99
CA GLU A 600 8.70 25.43 -18.97
C GLU A 600 8.07 24.87 -17.70
N PRO A 601 8.57 23.76 -17.13
CA PRO A 601 8.11 23.30 -15.84
C PRO A 601 8.41 24.39 -14.80
N LEU A 602 7.36 24.93 -14.17
CA LEU A 602 7.51 25.66 -12.91
C LEU A 602 8.01 24.64 -11.87
N ARG A 603 9.33 24.61 -11.66
CA ARG A 603 9.98 23.73 -10.67
C ARG A 603 9.54 24.06 -9.25
#